data_AF-A0A947KL11-F1
#
_entry.id   AF-A0A947KL11-F1
#
_cell.length_a   1.000
_cell.length_b   1.000
_cell.length_c   1.000
_cell.angle_alpha   90.00
_cell.angle_beta   90.00
_cell.angle_gamma   90.00
#
_symmetry.space_group_name_H-M   'P 1'
#
loop_
_entity.id
_entity.type
_entity.pdbx_description
1 polymer ?
#
loop_
_entity_poly.entity_id
_entity_poly.type
_entity_poly.pdbx_seq_one_letter_code
_entity_poly.pdbx_strand_id
1 'polypeptide(L)' 'MIVIFLVIGIIALVVGILLMVAPKLLLRAGEVLNRVFSTEDVFFSRRLMWGILLSAAGIYLIYMFIRFY' A
#
# COMPACT_ATOMS: atom_id res chain seq x y z
N MET A 1 -13.26 -6.01 15.93
CA MET A 1 -13.06 -4.74 15.19
C MET A 1 -11.63 -4.20 15.32
N ILE A 2 -11.01 -4.19 16.50
CA ILE A 2 -9.66 -3.62 16.73
C ILE A 2 -8.53 -4.28 15.91
N VAL A 3 -8.53 -5.61 15.78
CA VAL A 3 -7.51 -6.37 15.03
C VAL A 3 -7.52 -5.99 13.54
N ILE A 4 -8.67 -5.56 13.01
CA ILE A 4 -8.82 -5.20 11.60
C ILE A 4 -8.00 -3.95 11.26
N PHE A 5 -7.94 -2.95 12.16
CA PHE A 5 -7.14 -1.74 11.94
C PHE A 5 -5.64 -2.04 11.93
N LEU A 6 -5.17 -2.94 12.79
CA LEU A 6 -3.78 -3.38 12.80
C LEU A 6 -3.43 -4.12 11.49
N VAL A 7 -4.27 -5.07 11.09
CA VAL A 7 -4.06 -5.84 9.86
C VAL A 7 -4.07 -4.93 8.63
N ILE A 8 -5.04 -4.01 8.52
CA ILE A 8 -5.10 -3.03 7.43
C ILE A 8 -3.88 -2.10 7.46
N GLY A 9 -3.47 -1.63 8.63
CA GLY A 9 -2.30 -0.77 8.80
C GLY A 9 -1.01 -1.44 8.32
N ILE A 10 -0.82 -2.72 8.66
CA ILE A 10 0.33 -3.53 8.20
C ILE A 10 0.28 -3.73 6.69
N ILE A 11 -0.89 -4.11 6.13
CA ILE A 11 -1.04 -4.29 4.69
C ILE A 11 -0.75 -2.99 3.94
N ALA A 12 -1.29 -1.86 4.40
CA ALA A 12 -1.05 -0.55 3.80
C ALA A 12 0.44 -0.14 3.84
N LEU A 13 1.14 -0.44 4.94
CA LEU A 13 2.57 -0.20 5.08
C LEU A 13 3.39 -1.05 4.10
N VAL A 14 3.11 -2.36 4.06
CA VAL A 14 3.80 -3.30 3.17
C VAL A 14 3.57 -2.93 1.71
N VAL A 15 2.31 -2.68 1.31
CA VAL A 15 1.96 -2.28 -0.06
C VAL A 15 2.57 -0.92 -0.42
N GLY A 16 2.59 0.05 0.52
CA GLY A 16 3.19 1.37 0.31
C GLY A 16 4.69 1.30 0.08
N ILE A 17 5.40 0.45 0.84
CA ILE A 17 6.83 0.19 0.65
C ILE A 17 7.06 -0.54 -0.67
N LEU A 18 6.24 -1.54 -1.00
CA LEU A 18 6.35 -2.31 -2.24
C LEU A 18 6.12 -1.42 -3.48
N LEU A 19 5.23 -0.43 -3.39
CA LEU A 19 5.02 0.62 -4.40
C LEU A 19 6.26 1.48 -4.64
N MET A 20 7.07 1.74 -3.60
CA MET A 20 8.30 2.51 -3.76
C MET A 20 9.45 1.69 -4.33
N VAL A 21 9.68 0.50 -3.74
CA VAL A 21 10.89 -0.29 -3.99
C VAL A 21 10.74 -1.18 -5.22
N ALA A 22 9.61 -1.84 -5.38
CA ALA A 22 9.42 -2.87 -6.39
C ALA A 22 8.00 -2.83 -6.97
N PRO A 23 7.59 -1.72 -7.60
CA PRO A 23 6.23 -1.57 -8.09
C PRO A 23 5.92 -2.52 -9.27
N LYS A 24 6.96 -3.05 -9.93
CA LYS A 24 6.83 -4.11 -10.94
C LYS A 24 6.33 -5.44 -10.34
N LEU A 25 6.59 -5.72 -9.06
CA LEU A 25 6.04 -6.90 -8.38
C LEU A 25 4.53 -6.76 -8.20
N LEU A 26 4.05 -5.56 -7.88
CA LEU A 26 2.61 -5.27 -7.80
C LEU A 26 1.92 -5.40 -9.16
N LEU A 27 2.57 -4.94 -10.24
CA LEU A 27 2.07 -5.14 -11.60
C LEU A 27 1.95 -6.62 -11.93
N ARG A 28 3.01 -7.39 -11.71
CA ARG A 28 3.01 -8.84 -11.97
C ARG A 28 1.97 -9.57 -11.13
N ALA A 29 1.75 -9.16 -9.88
CA ALA A 29 0.69 -9.71 -9.05
C ALA A 29 -0.70 -9.42 -9.64
N GLY A 30 -0.93 -8.22 -10.19
CA GLY A 30 -2.15 -7.87 -10.91
C GLY A 30 -2.32 -8.62 -12.25
N GLU A 31 -1.22 -8.83 -12.99
CA GLU A 31 -1.18 -9.59 -14.24
C GLU A 31 -1.48 -11.08 -14.02
N VAL A 32 -0.98 -11.68 -12.93
CA VAL A 32 -1.29 -13.07 -12.54
C VAL A 32 -2.77 -13.23 -12.20
N LEU A 33 -3.41 -12.18 -11.68
CA LEU A 33 -4.86 -12.13 -11.44
C LEU A 33 -5.66 -11.82 -12.72
N ASN A 34 -5.00 -11.77 -13.88
CA ASN A 34 -5.55 -11.54 -15.23
C ASN A 34 -6.40 -10.26 -15.36
N ARG A 35 -6.17 -9.28 -14.48
CA ARG A 35 -6.64 -7.91 -14.65
C ARG A 35 -5.44 -7.13 -15.14
N VAL A 36 -5.30 -7.02 -16.46
CA VAL A 36 -4.37 -6.08 -17.09
C VAL A 36 -4.78 -4.70 -16.60
N PHE A 37 -4.18 -4.25 -15.51
CA PHE A 37 -4.38 -2.91 -14.98
C PHE A 37 -3.75 -1.95 -15.98
N SER A 38 -4.53 -1.61 -17.01
CA SER A 38 -4.36 -0.42 -17.84
C SER A 38 -4.68 0.83 -17.02
N THR A 39 -4.15 0.92 -15.79
CA THR A 39 -4.10 2.16 -15.02
C THR A 39 -2.86 2.90 -15.50
N GLU A 40 -3.01 3.38 -16.73
CA GLU A 40 -2.04 4.11 -17.55
C GLU A 40 -1.26 5.11 -16.71
N ASP A 41 0.05 4.91 -16.66
CA ASP A 41 1.17 5.84 -16.37
C ASP A 41 1.13 6.80 -15.17
N VAL A 42 -0.01 7.27 -14.68
CA VAL A 42 -0.12 8.28 -13.61
C VAL A 42 0.22 7.69 -12.25
N PHE A 43 -0.22 6.46 -11.97
CA PHE A 43 0.06 5.76 -10.71
C PHE A 43 1.55 5.40 -10.59
N PHE A 44 2.19 5.05 -11.71
CA PHE A 44 3.60 4.70 -11.78
C PHE A 44 4.52 5.92 -11.91
N SER A 45 4.09 6.97 -12.61
CA SER A 45 4.83 8.23 -12.76
C SER A 45 5.00 8.94 -11.41
N ARG A 46 3.98 8.88 -10.54
CA ARG A 46 4.04 9.39 -9.16
C ARG A 46 4.06 8.30 -8.09
N ARG A 47 4.63 7.12 -8.42
CA ARG A 47 4.71 5.96 -7.52
C ARG A 47 5.28 6.29 -6.14
N LEU A 48 6.26 7.19 -6.09
CA LEU A 48 6.91 7.60 -4.86
C LEU A 48 5.94 8.39 -3.96
N MET A 49 5.17 9.31 -4.55
CA MET A 49 4.20 10.13 -3.84
C MET A 49 3.08 9.26 -3.24
N TRP A 50 2.54 8.32 -4.04
CA TRP A 50 1.50 7.39 -3.59
C TRP A 50 2.04 6.39 -2.56
N GLY A 51 3.24 5.87 -2.74
CA GLY A 51 3.89 5.01 -1.76
C GLY A 51 4.05 5.72 -0.42
N ILE A 52 4.51 6.99 -0.42
CA ILE A 52 4.77 7.73 0.83
C ILE A 52 3.46 7.98 1.57
N LEU A 53 2.43 8.42 0.84
CA LEU A 53 1.10 8.61 1.41
C LEU A 53 0.53 7.32 2.01
N LEU A 54 0.65 6.20 1.30
CA LEU A 54 0.11 4.91 1.75
C LEU A 54 0.87 4.37 2.96
N SER A 55 2.20 4.48 2.96
CA SER A 55 3.04 4.11 4.11
C SER A 55 2.77 4.99 5.32
N ALA A 56 2.62 6.31 5.13
CA ALA A 56 2.28 7.23 6.22
C ALA A 56 0.89 6.92 6.82
N ALA A 57 -0.10 6.59 5.97
CA ALA A 57 -1.41 6.16 6.43
C ALA A 57 -1.34 4.84 7.22
N GLY A 58 -0.55 3.87 6.76
CA GLY A 58 -0.31 2.62 7.48
C GLY A 58 0.33 2.83 8.85
N ILE A 59 1.38 3.66 8.92
CA ILE A 59 2.02 4.06 10.19
C ILE A 59 1.01 4.74 11.12
N TYR A 60 0.19 5.66 10.58
CA TYR A 60 -0.83 6.36 11.36
C TYR A 60 -1.87 5.40 11.94
N LEU A 61 -2.33 4.41 11.16
CA LEU A 61 -3.30 3.41 11.62
C LEU A 61 -2.71 2.54 12.74
N ILE A 62 -1.45 2.10 12.60
CA ILE A 62 -0.75 1.35 13.65
C ILE A 62 -0.55 2.23 14.90
N TYR A 63 -0.19 3.50 14.72
CA TYR A 63 -0.04 4.45 15.82
C TYR A 63 -1.35 4.68 16.58
N MET A 64 -2.47 4.84 15.86
CA MET A 64 -3.79 4.95 16.46
C MET A 64 -4.15 3.69 17.26
N PHE A 65 -3.85 2.51 16.71
CA PHE A 65 -4.06 1.24 17.42
C PHE A 65 -3.27 1.18 18.73
N ILE A 66 -1.98 1.53 18.74
CA ILE A 66 -1.13 1.48 19.94
C ILE A 66 -1.53 2.55 20.97
N ARG A 67 -2.04 3.70 20.53
CA ARG A 67 -2.34 4.82 21.42
C ARG A 67 -3.74 4.76 22.03
N PHE A 68 -4.71 4.22 21.32
CA PHE A 68 -6.11 4.14 21.77
C PHE A 68 -6.48 2.77 22.37
N TYR A 69 -5.53 1.84 22.44
CA TYR A 69 -5.72 0.49 22.97
C TYR A 69 -4.49 0.05 23.76
#